data_AF-A0A260PNZ7-F1
#
_entry.id   AF-A0A260PNZ7-F1
#
_cell.length_a   1.000
_cell.length_b   1.000
_cell.length_c   1.000
_cell.angle_alpha   90.00
_cell.angle_beta   90.00
_cell.angle_gamma   90.00
#
_symmetry.space_group_name_H-M   'P 1'
#
loop_
_entity.id
_entity.type
_entity.pdbx_description
1 polymer ?
#
loop_
_entity_poly.entity_id
_entity_poly.type
_entity_poly.pdbx_seq_one_letter_code
_entity_poly.pdbx_strand_id
1 'polypeptide(L)'
;MTLVAPPETAVSPNSKAPRRWWKLALAVGIAALGVLVVIPLMVVVLVTSSGSSGCAPTVSSGTGGDDASPLTPSGPIGKPTRDGTTTMTSPFGQRWGTMHQGVDFAGPIGTPIYAALDGTVVKAGPAQGFGMWIVLDSIVDGKPVSTVYGHMYPNGVLVKEGQQVKVGDHIADIGNAGGSTGPHLHFEYWEGGRLQGGTAIDPMSKLGQAGSPQSSGADSPTGAGTAVDCGFGTAGGDLRTGSVPPEFEPWIRKAGAVCPGVGAPLIASQLSAENGFRYGPSAPVSSTGALGPAQFMPGTWATWGKDYDGDGRADPNSIGDAVISQAHFMCAINGDITAAIAARKVKGDPTALTIAAYNAGPAAVLAAGGMPSGGDYTTQTQPYVAKILAGQAQYTSEGSTGRFVPTGADGDNVVEAARQYLGTPYVWGGGDINGPSRGGFDCSGLTSFAYFAGKHITLPRTSEAQWGVGSEIPIDQAMPGDLVFGSFEANGPGHVGIYIGGGQMIHAPTTGDVVKQAPLMAGMKARRI
;
A
#
# COMPACT_ATOMS: atom_id res chain seq x y z
N MET A 1 -60.61 38.81 -2.08
CA MET A 1 -61.60 39.43 -1.16
C MET A 1 -62.76 38.45 -1.01
N THR A 2 -63.25 38.09 0.18
CA THR A 2 -62.75 38.23 1.56
C THR A 2 -63.37 37.09 2.41
N LEU A 3 -62.75 36.70 3.52
CA LEU A 3 -63.26 35.69 4.47
C LEU A 3 -64.57 36.12 5.18
N VAL A 4 -65.38 35.15 5.63
CA VAL A 4 -66.07 35.10 6.96
C VAL A 4 -66.92 33.81 7.09
N ALA A 5 -67.08 33.32 8.33
CA ALA A 5 -67.97 32.24 8.81
C ALA A 5 -68.21 32.45 10.34
N PRO A 6 -68.97 31.62 11.10
CA PRO A 6 -69.96 30.58 10.80
C PRO A 6 -71.38 31.00 11.34
N PRO A 7 -72.25 30.11 11.89
CA PRO A 7 -72.16 29.72 13.32
C PRO A 7 -72.54 28.25 13.65
N GLU A 8 -72.63 27.93 14.95
CA GLU A 8 -72.73 26.57 15.55
C GLU A 8 -74.12 26.16 16.10
N THR A 9 -74.26 24.89 16.51
CA THR A 9 -74.93 24.44 17.77
C THR A 9 -74.48 22.99 18.08
N ALA A 10 -73.84 22.72 19.24
CA ALA A 10 -74.42 22.24 20.52
C ALA A 10 -75.05 20.82 20.44
N VAL A 11 -74.89 19.89 21.39
CA VAL A 11 -74.94 19.99 22.87
C VAL A 11 -73.97 19.00 23.58
N SER A 12 -73.60 19.29 24.83
CA SER A 12 -72.92 18.40 25.82
C SER A 12 -73.64 18.52 27.17
N PRO A 13 -73.47 17.64 28.20
CA PRO A 13 -72.41 17.91 29.20
C PRO A 13 -71.88 16.74 30.09
N ASN A 14 -70.63 16.90 30.57
CA ASN A 14 -70.11 16.54 31.92
C ASN A 14 -69.97 15.04 32.36
N SER A 15 -69.10 14.70 33.35
CA SER A 15 -68.17 15.52 34.16
C SER A 15 -66.91 14.81 34.70
N LYS A 16 -65.81 15.58 34.75
CA LYS A 16 -64.70 15.55 35.75
C LYS A 16 -63.71 14.36 35.77
N ALA A 17 -62.53 14.66 36.32
CA ALA A 17 -61.25 13.92 36.28
C ALA A 17 -60.66 13.85 37.74
N PRO A 18 -59.38 13.50 38.07
CA PRO A 18 -58.18 13.38 37.21
C PRO A 18 -57.06 12.35 37.61
N ARG A 19 -55.91 12.45 36.92
CA ARG A 19 -54.51 12.06 37.31
C ARG A 19 -54.04 10.57 37.25
N ARG A 20 -53.40 10.24 36.11
CA ARG A 20 -51.95 9.90 35.92
C ARG A 20 -51.36 8.62 36.58
N TRP A 21 -50.44 7.97 35.84
CA TRP A 21 -49.44 6.92 36.20
C TRP A 21 -49.74 5.42 35.88
N TRP A 22 -49.02 4.92 34.85
CA TRP A 22 -48.15 3.72 34.82
C TRP A 22 -48.63 2.28 34.47
N LYS A 23 -47.84 1.72 33.52
CA LYS A 23 -47.38 0.33 33.31
C LYS A 23 -48.34 -0.77 32.81
N LEU A 24 -47.81 -1.57 31.89
CA LEU A 24 -48.34 -2.85 31.40
C LEU A 24 -47.64 -4.05 32.10
N ALA A 25 -48.35 -5.18 32.10
CA ALA A 25 -47.95 -6.60 31.96
C ALA A 25 -46.46 -7.03 32.04
N LEU A 26 -46.10 -8.25 32.46
CA LEU A 26 -46.88 -9.46 32.82
C LEU A 26 -46.12 -10.26 33.91
N ALA A 27 -46.75 -11.25 34.54
CA ALA A 27 -46.12 -12.11 35.57
C ALA A 27 -46.24 -13.61 35.24
N VAL A 28 -45.16 -14.37 35.49
CA VAL A 28 -45.12 -15.84 35.60
C VAL A 28 -44.05 -16.22 36.63
N GLY A 29 -44.33 -17.20 37.50
CA GLY A 29 -43.33 -17.80 38.39
C GLY A 29 -43.90 -18.89 39.31
N ILE A 30 -43.33 -20.10 39.28
CA ILE A 30 -43.55 -21.24 40.19
C ILE A 30 -42.18 -21.95 40.37
N ALA A 31 -41.94 -22.65 41.49
CA ALA A 31 -40.63 -23.20 41.89
C ALA A 31 -40.71 -24.58 42.61
N ALA A 32 -39.53 -25.10 43.04
CA ALA A 32 -39.24 -26.38 43.73
C ALA A 32 -39.23 -27.65 42.84
N LEU A 33 -38.42 -28.72 43.04
CA LEU A 33 -37.35 -29.11 44.01
C LEU A 33 -35.98 -29.30 43.25
N GLY A 34 -34.85 -29.89 43.68
CA GLY A 34 -34.40 -30.68 44.86
C GLY A 34 -34.41 -32.22 44.64
N VAL A 35 -33.50 -33.09 45.14
CA VAL A 35 -32.32 -33.03 46.06
C VAL A 35 -31.31 -34.20 45.75
N LEU A 36 -30.11 -34.18 46.36
CA LEU A 36 -29.02 -35.21 46.44
C LEU A 36 -29.44 -36.70 46.70
N VAL A 37 -28.61 -37.78 46.59
CA VAL A 37 -27.33 -38.18 45.91
C VAL A 37 -27.10 -39.69 46.18
N VAL A 38 -26.55 -40.49 45.25
CA VAL A 38 -25.80 -41.75 45.53
C VAL A 38 -24.70 -41.98 44.46
N ILE A 39 -23.58 -42.63 44.82
CA ILE A 39 -22.45 -42.99 43.94
C ILE A 39 -22.26 -44.52 43.93
N PRO A 40 -21.79 -45.13 42.82
CA PRO A 40 -20.90 -46.28 42.96
C PRO A 40 -19.63 -46.22 42.09
N LEU A 41 -18.53 -46.49 42.79
CA LEU A 41 -17.21 -47.01 42.39
C LEU A 41 -17.06 -47.65 40.99
N MET A 42 -15.91 -47.42 40.34
CA MET A 42 -15.40 -48.28 39.26
C MET A 42 -13.99 -48.77 39.59
N VAL A 43 -13.69 -50.04 39.26
CA VAL A 43 -12.45 -50.74 39.64
C VAL A 43 -11.50 -50.85 38.45
N VAL A 44 -10.21 -50.63 38.69
CA VAL A 44 -9.14 -50.77 37.68
C VAL A 44 -8.76 -52.25 37.51
N VAL A 45 -8.63 -52.69 36.26
CA VAL A 45 -7.94 -53.94 35.89
C VAL A 45 -6.87 -53.63 34.85
N LEU A 46 -5.61 -53.91 35.15
CA LEU A 46 -4.52 -53.86 34.16
C LEU A 46 -4.34 -55.21 33.47
N VAL A 47 -4.18 -55.18 32.14
CA VAL A 47 -3.48 -56.20 31.35
C VAL A 47 -2.54 -55.46 30.38
N THR A 48 -1.43 -56.08 30.01
CA THR A 48 -0.18 -55.37 29.61
C THR A 48 0.21 -55.54 28.14
N SER A 49 1.21 -54.75 27.71
CA SER A 49 1.96 -54.79 26.43
C SER A 49 1.20 -54.33 25.16
N SER A 50 1.81 -53.70 24.15
CA SER A 50 3.11 -53.00 24.03
C SER A 50 3.11 -52.17 22.73
N GLY A 51 3.74 -50.98 22.69
CA GLY A 51 3.95 -50.26 21.41
C GLY A 51 4.22 -48.74 21.48
N SER A 52 5.50 -48.36 21.39
CA SER A 52 6.03 -47.09 20.83
C SER A 52 5.21 -45.78 20.87
N SER A 53 5.64 -44.88 21.76
CA SER A 53 5.98 -43.47 21.45
C SER A 53 4.95 -42.56 20.77
N GLY A 54 4.13 -41.89 21.58
CA GLY A 54 3.48 -40.61 21.22
C GLY A 54 3.86 -39.51 22.22
N CYS A 55 4.49 -38.43 21.75
CA CYS A 55 4.82 -37.27 22.59
C CYS A 55 3.69 -36.24 22.57
N ALA A 56 2.84 -36.26 23.61
CA ALA A 56 1.93 -35.16 23.92
C ALA A 56 2.52 -34.33 25.10
N PRO A 57 2.66 -33.00 24.98
CA PRO A 57 3.09 -32.17 26.10
C PRO A 57 1.98 -32.08 27.17
N THR A 58 2.37 -32.23 28.44
CA THR A 58 1.44 -32.31 29.57
C THR A 58 0.79 -30.96 29.87
N VAL A 59 -0.53 -30.96 30.13
CA VAL A 59 -1.20 -29.80 30.74
C VAL A 59 -0.88 -29.80 32.24
N SER A 60 -0.31 -28.69 32.73
CA SER A 60 -0.17 -28.44 34.18
C SER A 60 -1.17 -27.37 34.61
N SER A 61 -1.89 -27.64 35.69
CA SER A 61 -2.96 -26.76 36.20
C SER A 61 -2.42 -25.68 37.15
N GLY A 62 -2.47 -24.41 36.73
CA GLY A 62 -2.28 -23.25 37.60
C GLY A 62 -3.62 -22.67 38.05
N THR A 63 -3.78 -22.39 39.34
CA THR A 63 -4.93 -21.68 39.91
C THR A 63 -4.80 -20.17 39.71
N GLY A 64 -5.94 -19.46 39.56
CA GLY A 64 -5.95 -18.02 39.33
C GLY A 64 -5.44 -17.18 40.50
N GLY A 65 -4.71 -16.12 40.17
CA GLY A 65 -4.21 -15.04 41.02
C GLY A 65 -3.70 -13.90 40.14
N ASP A 66 -3.70 -12.66 40.63
CA ASP A 66 -3.42 -11.45 39.85
C ASP A 66 -1.92 -11.22 39.61
N ASP A 67 -1.24 -12.14 38.94
CA ASP A 67 0.16 -11.99 38.50
C ASP A 67 0.24 -11.56 37.03
N ALA A 68 0.64 -10.30 36.81
CA ALA A 68 1.12 -9.87 35.50
C ALA A 68 2.38 -10.69 35.17
N SER A 69 2.38 -11.41 34.04
CA SER A 69 3.52 -12.24 33.63
C SER A 69 4.80 -11.40 33.64
N PRO A 70 5.85 -11.80 34.38
CA PRO A 70 6.96 -10.92 34.69
C PRO A 70 7.64 -10.45 33.39
N LEU A 71 7.74 -9.13 33.24
CA LEU A 71 8.22 -8.49 32.01
C LEU A 71 9.57 -9.08 31.61
N THR A 72 9.60 -9.65 30.40
CA THR A 72 10.78 -10.35 29.90
C THR A 72 11.92 -9.35 29.66
N PRO A 73 13.13 -9.61 30.17
CA PRO A 73 14.32 -8.85 29.79
C PRO A 73 14.62 -9.03 28.31
N SER A 74 14.59 -7.93 27.55
CA SER A 74 14.93 -7.95 26.14
C SER A 74 16.44 -7.96 25.92
N GLY A 75 16.84 -8.57 24.80
CA GLY A 75 18.14 -8.33 24.19
C GLY A 75 18.24 -6.91 23.60
N PRO A 76 19.32 -6.60 22.85
CA PRO A 76 19.47 -5.31 22.20
C PRO A 76 18.29 -4.99 21.28
N ILE A 77 17.90 -3.72 21.24
CA ILE A 77 16.77 -3.24 20.45
C ILE A 77 16.95 -3.55 18.95
N GLY A 78 15.91 -4.10 18.32
CA GLY A 78 15.83 -4.32 16.88
C GLY A 78 15.15 -3.15 16.16
N LYS A 79 15.37 -3.01 14.85
CA LYS A 79 14.61 -2.03 14.05
C LYS A 79 13.14 -2.46 13.93
N PRO A 80 12.16 -1.55 14.06
CA PRO A 80 10.75 -1.88 13.95
C PRO A 80 10.28 -2.08 12.50
N THR A 81 11.16 -1.88 11.52
CA THR A 81 10.95 -2.14 10.08
C THR A 81 12.24 -2.72 9.49
N ARG A 82 12.17 -3.32 8.29
CA ARG A 82 13.36 -3.81 7.58
C ARG A 82 14.06 -2.67 6.83
N ASP A 83 15.39 -2.72 6.75
CA ASP A 83 16.16 -1.76 5.94
C ASP A 83 15.66 -1.75 4.49
N GLY A 84 15.60 -0.55 3.89
CA GLY A 84 15.06 -0.32 2.56
C GLY A 84 13.53 -0.33 2.44
N THR A 85 12.78 -0.82 3.45
CA THR A 85 11.30 -0.81 3.40
C THR A 85 10.67 0.51 3.84
N THR A 86 11.40 1.32 4.62
CA THR A 86 10.93 2.63 5.12
C THR A 86 12.05 3.66 5.19
N THR A 87 11.69 4.94 5.05
CA THR A 87 12.58 6.10 5.28
C THR A 87 12.11 6.89 6.52
N MET A 88 13.01 7.27 7.43
CA MET A 88 12.66 8.21 8.50
C MET A 88 12.41 9.59 7.90
N THR A 89 11.15 10.06 7.93
CA THR A 89 10.75 11.38 7.42
C THR A 89 10.63 12.44 8.51
N SER A 90 10.70 12.03 9.78
CA SER A 90 10.17 12.82 10.90
C SER A 90 10.91 12.45 12.20
N PRO A 91 11.83 13.29 12.73
CA PRO A 91 12.57 13.01 13.96
C PRO A 91 11.78 13.32 15.25
N PHE A 92 12.25 12.84 16.40
CA PHE A 92 11.75 13.22 17.72
C PHE A 92 11.97 14.73 18.00
N GLY A 93 11.06 15.39 18.73
CA GLY A 93 11.27 16.77 19.19
C GLY A 93 10.11 17.76 19.02
N GLN A 94 10.32 18.99 19.48
CA GLN A 94 9.31 20.07 19.48
C GLN A 94 9.02 20.59 18.06
N ARG A 95 7.74 20.73 17.69
CA ARG A 95 7.28 21.30 16.41
C ARG A 95 6.02 22.14 16.59
N TRP A 96 6.03 23.36 16.06
CA TRP A 96 4.86 24.26 16.04
C TRP A 96 4.12 24.41 17.40
N GLY A 97 4.87 24.34 18.51
CA GLY A 97 4.33 24.42 19.88
C GLY A 97 3.98 23.08 20.53
N THR A 98 3.91 21.98 19.78
CA THR A 98 3.60 20.62 20.26
C THR A 98 4.86 19.75 20.30
N MET A 99 4.91 18.72 21.15
CA MET A 99 6.03 17.77 21.21
C MET A 99 5.75 16.51 20.37
N HIS A 100 6.66 16.16 19.45
CA HIS A 100 6.64 14.89 18.75
C HIS A 100 7.36 13.82 19.60
N GLN A 101 6.61 12.87 20.15
CA GLN A 101 7.10 11.90 21.15
C GLN A 101 7.72 10.62 20.55
N GLY A 102 7.80 10.53 19.22
CA GLY A 102 8.38 9.41 18.49
C GLY A 102 9.09 9.84 17.20
N VAL A 103 9.26 8.89 16.28
CA VAL A 103 9.76 9.11 14.91
C VAL A 103 8.83 8.47 13.89
N ASP A 104 8.73 9.07 12.70
CA ASP A 104 7.91 8.54 11.62
C ASP A 104 8.79 7.90 10.54
N PHE A 105 8.54 6.61 10.30
CA PHE A 105 9.14 5.81 9.24
C PHE A 105 8.11 5.68 8.11
N ALA A 106 8.21 6.56 7.11
CA ALA A 106 7.33 6.52 5.94
C ALA A 106 7.66 5.32 5.05
N GLY A 107 6.62 4.64 4.59
CA GLY A 107 6.71 3.47 3.72
C GLY A 107 5.32 3.06 3.21
N PRO A 108 5.23 2.12 2.24
CA PRO A 108 3.95 1.68 1.70
C PRO A 108 2.98 1.17 2.77
N ILE A 109 1.67 1.37 2.54
CA ILE A 109 0.62 0.69 3.31
C ILE A 109 0.82 -0.82 3.13
N GLY A 110 0.76 -1.58 4.22
CA GLY A 110 1.05 -3.02 4.21
C GLY A 110 2.52 -3.38 4.44
N THR A 111 3.41 -2.40 4.68
CA THR A 111 4.80 -2.69 5.08
C THR A 111 4.84 -3.31 6.48
N PRO A 112 5.44 -4.49 6.68
CA PRO A 112 5.52 -5.13 7.98
C PRO A 112 6.21 -4.30 9.07
N ILE A 113 5.54 -4.18 10.21
CA ILE A 113 6.04 -3.61 11.46
C ILE A 113 6.41 -4.76 12.40
N TYR A 114 7.62 -4.69 12.93
CA TYR A 114 8.22 -5.69 13.79
C TYR A 114 8.34 -5.20 15.24
N ALA A 115 8.22 -6.11 16.20
CA ALA A 115 8.53 -5.81 17.59
C ALA A 115 10.02 -5.45 17.74
N ALA A 116 10.31 -4.28 18.31
CA ALA A 116 11.67 -3.79 18.53
C ALA A 116 12.34 -4.38 19.80
N LEU A 117 11.58 -5.04 20.67
CA LEU A 117 12.02 -5.66 21.92
C LEU A 117 11.24 -6.97 22.15
N ASP A 118 11.83 -7.91 22.90
CA ASP A 118 11.05 -8.95 23.59
C ASP A 118 10.16 -8.28 24.65
N GLY A 119 8.89 -8.65 24.74
CA GLY A 119 7.97 -7.99 25.66
C GLY A 119 6.53 -8.52 25.65
N THR A 120 5.66 -7.83 26.37
CA THR A 120 4.23 -8.16 26.46
C THR A 120 3.39 -7.01 25.90
N VAL A 121 2.43 -7.34 25.03
CA VAL A 121 1.45 -6.41 24.47
C VAL A 121 0.49 -5.95 25.58
N VAL A 122 0.67 -4.73 26.08
CA VAL A 122 -0.20 -4.15 27.12
C VAL A 122 -1.36 -3.35 26.53
N LYS A 123 -1.24 -2.85 25.30
CA LYS A 123 -2.34 -2.30 24.49
C LYS A 123 -2.21 -2.76 23.04
N ALA A 124 -3.34 -3.12 22.42
CA ALA A 124 -3.46 -3.33 20.97
C ALA A 124 -4.90 -3.01 20.55
N GLY A 125 -5.12 -1.86 19.92
CA GLY A 125 -6.47 -1.35 19.71
C GLY A 125 -6.54 0.09 19.18
N PRO A 126 -7.73 0.70 19.14
CA PRO A 126 -7.90 2.09 18.69
C PRO A 126 -7.39 3.09 19.74
N ALA A 127 -6.77 4.17 19.29
CA ALA A 127 -6.30 5.27 20.14
C ALA A 127 -6.45 6.65 19.45
N GLN A 128 -6.78 7.67 20.24
CA GLN A 128 -6.97 9.03 19.75
C GLN A 128 -5.66 9.58 19.18
N GLY A 129 -5.69 10.15 17.97
CA GLY A 129 -4.51 10.59 17.24
C GLY A 129 -3.81 9.46 16.47
N PHE A 130 -3.59 8.30 17.09
CA PHE A 130 -2.84 7.18 16.49
C PHE A 130 -3.65 6.37 15.47
N GLY A 131 -4.99 6.41 15.51
CA GLY A 131 -5.82 5.49 14.72
C GLY A 131 -5.89 4.14 15.43
N MET A 132 -5.07 3.17 15.03
CA MET A 132 -4.73 2.02 15.87
C MET A 132 -3.32 2.19 16.43
N TRP A 133 -3.08 1.63 17.62
CA TRP A 133 -1.76 1.53 18.21
C TRP A 133 -1.49 0.15 18.83
N ILE A 134 -0.21 -0.15 19.01
CA ILE A 134 0.30 -1.22 19.87
C ILE A 134 1.24 -0.59 20.90
N VAL A 135 1.17 -1.05 22.15
CA VAL A 135 2.15 -0.75 23.21
C VAL A 135 2.72 -2.07 23.72
N LEU A 136 4.03 -2.22 23.63
CA LEU A 136 4.78 -3.35 24.21
C LEU A 136 5.52 -2.85 25.46
N ASP A 137 5.33 -3.51 26.60
CA ASP A 137 6.13 -3.30 27.81
C ASP A 137 7.23 -4.37 27.92
N SER A 138 8.42 -3.96 28.36
CA SER A 138 9.66 -4.75 28.38
C SER A 138 10.59 -4.30 29.51
N ILE A 139 11.63 -5.10 29.82
CA ILE A 139 12.76 -4.68 30.65
C ILE A 139 14.01 -4.52 29.78
N VAL A 140 14.68 -3.37 29.86
CA VAL A 140 16.01 -3.11 29.25
C VAL A 140 16.93 -2.57 30.34
N ASP A 141 18.16 -3.11 30.44
CA ASP A 141 19.15 -2.77 31.48
C ASP A 141 18.60 -2.82 32.92
N GLY A 142 17.68 -3.74 33.19
CA GLY A 142 17.01 -3.89 34.49
C GLY A 142 15.95 -2.83 34.80
N LYS A 143 15.58 -1.98 33.84
CA LYS A 143 14.57 -0.91 33.98
C LYS A 143 13.34 -1.19 33.11
N PRO A 144 12.12 -0.82 33.56
CA PRO A 144 10.93 -0.90 32.73
C PRO A 144 10.95 0.12 31.60
N VAL A 145 10.60 -0.32 30.40
CA VAL A 145 10.49 0.49 29.19
C VAL A 145 9.25 0.08 28.38
N SER A 146 8.78 0.97 27.50
CA SER A 146 7.78 0.62 26.50
C SER A 146 8.21 1.05 25.10
N THR A 147 7.76 0.31 24.09
CA THR A 147 7.76 0.76 22.69
C THR A 147 6.32 0.89 22.17
N VAL A 148 6.08 1.91 21.35
CA VAL A 148 4.75 2.23 20.80
C VAL A 148 4.81 2.25 19.29
N TYR A 149 3.76 1.74 18.64
CA TYR A 149 3.63 1.62 17.19
C TYR A 149 2.26 2.20 16.79
N GLY A 150 2.21 3.09 15.80
CA GLY A 150 1.01 3.86 15.45
C GLY A 150 0.70 3.96 13.94
N HIS A 151 -0.52 4.43 13.65
CA HIS A 151 -1.10 4.67 12.32
C HIS A 151 -1.49 3.45 11.49
N MET A 152 -1.39 2.24 12.07
CA MET A 152 -1.93 1.01 11.47
C MET A 152 -3.45 1.09 11.26
N TYR A 153 -3.95 0.37 10.25
CA TYR A 153 -5.38 0.12 10.10
C TYR A 153 -5.86 -1.01 11.03
N PRO A 154 -7.17 -1.14 11.35
CA PRO A 154 -7.69 -2.19 12.23
C PRO A 154 -7.38 -3.63 11.81
N ASN A 155 -7.15 -3.87 10.52
CA ASN A 155 -6.74 -5.16 9.96
C ASN A 155 -5.22 -5.35 9.85
N GLY A 156 -4.43 -4.28 10.08
CA GLY A 156 -2.96 -4.30 10.13
C GLY A 156 -2.44 -4.33 11.58
N VAL A 157 -3.20 -4.92 12.50
CA VAL A 157 -2.79 -5.20 13.88
C VAL A 157 -2.90 -6.70 14.07
N LEU A 158 -1.75 -7.37 14.21
CA LEU A 158 -1.63 -8.83 14.15
C LEU A 158 -1.52 -9.48 15.54
N VAL A 159 -1.53 -8.65 16.60
CA VAL A 159 -1.37 -9.04 18.00
C VAL A 159 -2.49 -8.52 18.88
N LYS A 160 -2.63 -9.09 20.09
CA LYS A 160 -3.68 -8.78 21.07
C LYS A 160 -3.10 -8.53 22.46
N GLU A 161 -3.86 -7.83 23.31
CA GLU A 161 -3.46 -7.59 24.70
C GLU A 161 -3.20 -8.90 25.47
N GLY A 162 -2.14 -8.92 26.27
CA GLY A 162 -1.65 -10.11 26.99
C GLY A 162 -0.78 -11.05 26.15
N GLN A 163 -0.60 -10.81 24.84
CA GLN A 163 0.32 -11.60 24.02
C GLN A 163 1.78 -11.25 24.33
N GLN A 164 2.63 -12.26 24.50
CA GLN A 164 4.08 -12.07 24.47
C GLN A 164 4.61 -12.14 23.04
N VAL A 165 5.61 -11.32 22.75
CA VAL A 165 6.28 -11.21 21.45
C VAL A 165 7.79 -11.13 21.64
N LYS A 166 8.53 -11.49 20.59
CA LYS A 166 10.00 -11.42 20.51
C LYS A 166 10.46 -10.34 19.56
N VAL A 167 11.68 -9.85 19.76
CA VAL A 167 12.32 -8.91 18.82
C VAL A 167 12.37 -9.52 17.42
N GLY A 168 11.81 -8.82 16.43
CA GLY A 168 11.66 -9.32 15.05
C GLY A 168 10.37 -10.08 14.75
N ASP A 169 9.47 -10.30 15.71
CA ASP A 169 8.11 -10.81 15.42
C ASP A 169 7.32 -9.76 14.60
N HIS A 170 6.58 -10.21 13.58
CA HIS A 170 5.69 -9.36 12.78
C HIS A 170 4.40 -9.08 13.56
N ILE A 171 4.24 -7.85 14.06
CA ILE A 171 3.16 -7.47 14.99
C ILE A 171 2.05 -6.62 14.37
N ALA A 172 2.35 -5.94 13.25
CA ALA A 172 1.47 -4.97 12.61
C ALA A 172 1.91 -4.69 11.17
N ASP A 173 1.12 -3.91 10.44
CA ASP A 173 1.45 -3.39 9.12
C ASP A 173 1.22 -1.87 9.04
N ILE A 174 2.11 -1.16 8.32
CA ILE A 174 1.99 0.28 8.10
C ILE A 174 0.63 0.63 7.50
N GLY A 175 0.00 1.65 8.06
CA GLY A 175 -1.26 2.20 7.57
C GLY A 175 -1.15 3.71 7.36
N ASN A 176 -2.31 4.35 7.30
CA ASN A 176 -2.46 5.80 7.27
C ASN A 176 -3.69 6.22 8.09
N ALA A 177 -3.86 5.62 9.28
CA ALA A 177 -5.02 5.81 10.15
C ALA A 177 -4.81 6.94 11.18
N GLY A 178 -5.88 7.49 11.72
CA GLY A 178 -5.79 8.55 12.75
C GLY A 178 -5.39 9.91 12.17
N GLY A 179 -4.58 10.67 12.90
CA GLY A 179 -4.08 12.00 12.54
C GLY A 179 -2.87 12.01 11.61
N SER A 180 -2.73 10.97 10.78
CA SER A 180 -1.61 10.81 9.84
C SER A 180 -1.77 11.71 8.61
N THR A 181 -0.66 12.19 8.05
CA THR A 181 -0.60 13.00 6.82
C THR A 181 -0.16 12.22 5.58
N GLY A 182 0.25 10.96 5.74
CA GLY A 182 0.65 10.05 4.67
C GLY A 182 1.19 8.73 5.25
N PRO A 183 1.25 7.62 4.48
CA PRO A 183 1.58 6.30 5.03
C PRO A 183 2.93 6.22 5.78
N HIS A 184 2.88 5.83 7.06
CA HIS A 184 4.05 5.63 7.91
C HIS A 184 3.76 4.75 9.13
N LEU A 185 4.82 4.18 9.71
CA LEU A 185 4.85 3.77 11.12
C LEU A 185 5.25 5.00 11.94
N HIS A 186 4.44 5.37 12.94
CA HIS A 186 4.92 6.21 14.06
C HIS A 186 5.44 5.33 15.18
N PHE A 187 6.66 5.58 15.65
CA PHE A 187 7.37 4.75 16.64
C PHE A 187 7.85 5.58 17.83
N GLU A 188 7.41 5.26 19.05
CA GLU A 188 7.88 5.91 20.29
C GLU A 188 8.71 4.93 21.17
N TYR A 189 9.65 5.46 21.96
CA TYR A 189 10.38 4.72 23.01
C TYR A 189 10.27 5.48 24.34
N TRP A 190 9.88 4.78 25.41
CA TRP A 190 9.60 5.37 26.71
C TRP A 190 10.36 4.67 27.83
N GLU A 191 11.10 5.43 28.65
CA GLU A 191 11.72 4.93 29.89
C GLU A 191 10.76 5.13 31.07
N GLY A 192 10.56 4.10 31.88
CA GLY A 192 9.59 4.12 33.00
C GLY A 192 8.17 3.65 32.63
N GLY A 193 7.89 3.40 31.35
CA GLY A 193 6.63 2.81 30.87
C GLY A 193 5.60 3.83 30.33
N ARG A 194 5.02 3.54 29.17
CA ARG A 194 4.12 4.43 28.40
C ARG A 194 2.81 4.78 29.12
N LEU A 195 2.30 3.83 29.90
CA LEU A 195 1.00 3.90 30.58
C LEU A 195 1.16 4.18 32.09
N GLN A 196 2.39 4.06 32.59
CA GLN A 196 2.80 4.16 33.97
C GLN A 196 3.33 5.57 34.34
N GLY A 197 3.34 6.50 33.38
CA GLY A 197 3.81 7.88 33.57
C GLY A 197 5.31 8.10 33.32
N GLY A 198 5.96 7.20 32.56
CA GLY A 198 7.34 7.36 32.12
C GLY A 198 7.57 8.50 31.12
N THR A 199 8.79 8.59 30.61
CA THR A 199 9.26 9.69 29.76
C THR A 199 9.61 9.20 28.35
N ALA A 200 9.03 9.84 27.33
CA ALA A 200 9.41 9.67 25.93
C ALA A 200 10.82 10.20 25.67
N ILE A 201 11.62 9.45 24.93
CA ILE A 201 12.97 9.84 24.50
C ILE A 201 13.17 9.52 23.02
N ASP A 202 14.15 10.17 22.38
CA ASP A 202 14.44 9.96 20.96
C ASP A 202 14.74 8.47 20.66
N PRO A 203 13.88 7.76 19.89
CA PRO A 203 14.10 6.37 19.56
C PRO A 203 15.38 6.13 18.75
N MET A 204 15.86 7.12 17.99
CA MET A 204 17.09 7.00 17.21
C MET A 204 18.34 6.90 18.10
N SER A 205 18.28 7.44 19.32
CA SER A 205 19.34 7.26 20.33
C SER A 205 19.52 5.80 20.78
N LYS A 206 18.49 4.95 20.59
CA LYS A 206 18.52 3.51 20.86
C LYS A 206 18.73 2.70 19.57
N LEU A 207 18.06 3.09 18.48
CA LEU A 207 18.11 2.38 17.19
C LEU A 207 19.42 2.53 16.41
N GLY A 208 20.31 3.47 16.77
CA GLY A 208 21.54 3.77 16.01
C GLY A 208 22.55 2.63 15.84
N GLN A 209 22.41 1.51 16.57
CA GLN A 209 23.18 0.27 16.39
C GLN A 209 22.29 -0.98 16.29
N ALA A 210 20.98 -0.80 16.06
CA ALA A 210 20.01 -1.89 16.03
C ALA A 210 20.19 -2.81 14.82
N GLY A 211 20.10 -4.12 15.07
CA GLY A 211 20.01 -5.13 14.01
C GLY A 211 18.66 -5.08 13.28
N SER A 212 18.69 -5.39 11.98
CA SER A 212 17.50 -5.40 11.13
C SER A 212 16.85 -6.79 11.10
N PRO A 213 15.50 -6.93 11.12
CA PRO A 213 14.83 -8.23 11.25
C PRO A 213 15.15 -9.24 10.13
N GLN A 214 16.01 -10.21 10.43
CA GLN A 214 16.35 -11.32 9.53
C GLN A 214 15.19 -12.32 9.37
N SER A 215 15.14 -13.01 8.23
CA SER A 215 14.19 -14.08 7.98
C SER A 215 14.68 -15.41 8.56
N SER A 216 14.05 -15.89 9.63
CA SER A 216 14.11 -17.29 10.04
C SER A 216 13.35 -18.15 9.02
N GLY A 217 14.07 -18.95 8.24
CA GLY A 217 13.45 -19.87 7.29
C GLY A 217 13.00 -21.17 7.96
N ALA A 218 11.72 -21.52 7.79
CA ALA A 218 11.19 -22.85 8.08
C ALA A 218 10.04 -23.18 7.11
N ASP A 219 10.03 -24.43 6.65
CA ASP A 219 8.93 -25.18 6.03
C ASP A 219 8.09 -24.53 4.92
N SER A 220 8.44 -24.84 3.68
CA SER A 220 7.49 -24.88 2.55
C SER A 220 6.67 -26.19 2.58
N PRO A 221 5.34 -26.16 2.73
CA PRO A 221 4.49 -27.29 2.39
C PRO A 221 4.08 -27.20 0.91
N THR A 222 4.48 -28.17 0.09
CA THR A 222 4.03 -28.31 -1.30
C THR A 222 2.56 -28.76 -1.37
N GLY A 223 1.64 -27.81 -1.19
CA GLY A 223 0.20 -28.03 -1.28
C GLY A 223 -0.38 -27.54 -2.60
N ALA A 224 -0.75 -28.45 -3.51
CA ALA A 224 -1.42 -28.14 -4.77
C ALA A 224 -2.92 -27.78 -4.54
N GLY A 225 -3.17 -26.70 -3.81
CA GLY A 225 -4.46 -26.00 -3.84
C GLY A 225 -4.54 -25.13 -5.09
N THR A 226 -5.72 -25.02 -5.70
CA THR A 226 -5.96 -24.08 -6.80
C THR A 226 -5.85 -22.65 -6.28
N ALA A 227 -4.66 -22.05 -6.42
CA ALA A 227 -4.48 -20.63 -6.18
C ALA A 227 -5.44 -19.85 -7.08
N VAL A 228 -6.26 -18.97 -6.49
CA VAL A 228 -6.97 -17.97 -7.28
C VAL A 228 -5.90 -17.04 -7.82
N ASP A 229 -5.75 -17.06 -9.14
CA ASP A 229 -4.71 -16.34 -9.87
C ASP A 229 -5.02 -14.84 -9.88
N CYS A 230 -4.73 -14.18 -8.76
CA CYS A 230 -4.77 -12.73 -8.59
C CYS A 230 -3.58 -12.07 -9.32
N GLY A 231 -3.45 -12.34 -10.62
CA GLY A 231 -2.41 -11.78 -11.47
C GLY A 231 -2.59 -10.28 -11.65
N PHE A 232 -1.98 -9.49 -10.77
CA PHE A 232 -1.95 -8.04 -10.87
C PHE A 232 -1.28 -7.59 -12.16
N GLY A 233 -1.89 -6.60 -12.82
CA GLY A 233 -1.38 -6.06 -14.08
C GLY A 233 -0.10 -5.25 -13.91
N THR A 234 0.77 -5.27 -14.92
CA THR A 234 1.94 -4.40 -14.99
C THR A 234 1.51 -3.00 -15.36
N ALA A 235 1.51 -2.13 -14.36
CA ALA A 235 1.19 -0.72 -14.44
C ALA A 235 2.01 -0.02 -15.57
N GLY A 236 1.36 0.33 -16.68
CA GLY A 236 1.95 1.03 -17.83
C GLY A 236 2.39 0.15 -19.01
N GLY A 237 2.56 -1.15 -18.81
CA GLY A 237 3.07 -2.08 -19.83
C GLY A 237 2.02 -2.55 -20.86
N ASP A 238 0.73 -2.34 -20.58
CA ASP A 238 -0.40 -2.89 -21.31
C ASP A 238 -0.91 -2.04 -22.49
N LEU A 239 -0.36 -0.84 -22.67
CA LEU A 239 -0.70 0.07 -23.78
C LEU A 239 -0.23 -0.46 -25.14
N ARG A 240 -1.17 -0.58 -26.08
CA ARG A 240 -0.98 -0.94 -27.49
C ARG A 240 -0.14 0.13 -28.19
N THR A 241 1.04 -0.24 -28.68
CA THR A 241 1.96 0.66 -29.41
C THR A 241 1.24 1.36 -30.56
N GLY A 242 1.38 2.68 -30.66
CA GLY A 242 0.74 3.48 -31.71
C GLY A 242 -0.80 3.57 -31.63
N SER A 243 -1.42 3.20 -30.51
CA SER A 243 -2.86 3.46 -30.26
C SER A 243 -3.15 4.89 -29.80
N VAL A 244 -2.12 5.63 -29.39
CA VAL A 244 -2.15 7.03 -28.95
C VAL A 244 -1.17 7.87 -29.78
N PRO A 245 -1.26 9.21 -29.78
CA PRO A 245 -0.26 10.03 -30.45
C PRO A 245 1.16 9.80 -29.86
N PRO A 246 2.24 9.77 -30.68
CA PRO A 246 3.58 9.44 -30.21
C PRO A 246 4.09 10.34 -29.07
N GLU A 247 3.70 11.62 -29.08
CA GLU A 247 4.04 12.61 -28.06
C GLU A 247 3.32 12.37 -26.72
N PHE A 248 2.22 11.60 -26.71
CA PHE A 248 1.53 11.15 -25.50
C PHE A 248 2.02 9.78 -25.00
N GLU A 249 2.46 8.87 -25.88
CA GLU A 249 2.78 7.49 -25.51
C GLU A 249 3.74 7.34 -24.29
N PRO A 250 4.90 8.03 -24.20
CA PRO A 250 5.80 7.88 -23.05
C PRO A 250 5.16 8.40 -21.75
N TRP A 251 4.39 9.49 -21.80
CA TRP A 251 3.70 10.03 -20.64
C TRP A 251 2.56 9.13 -20.17
N ILE A 252 1.78 8.56 -21.10
CA ILE A 252 0.71 7.62 -20.77
C ILE A 252 1.27 6.32 -20.18
N ARG A 253 2.42 5.82 -20.66
CA ARG A 253 3.11 4.67 -20.04
C ARG A 253 3.63 5.00 -18.64
N LYS A 254 4.33 6.13 -18.46
CA LYS A 254 4.81 6.64 -17.16
C LYS A 254 3.66 6.90 -16.17
N ALA A 255 2.52 7.37 -16.66
CA ALA A 255 1.30 7.63 -15.90
C ALA A 255 0.58 6.34 -15.50
N GLY A 256 0.47 5.38 -16.43
CA GLY A 256 -0.10 4.07 -16.17
C GLY A 256 0.70 3.24 -15.16
N ALA A 257 1.96 3.62 -14.90
CA ALA A 257 2.84 3.05 -13.87
C ALA A 257 2.63 3.63 -12.46
N VAL A 258 1.79 4.67 -12.28
CA VAL A 258 1.71 5.41 -11.00
C VAL A 258 1.10 4.58 -9.86
N CYS A 259 0.02 3.80 -10.09
CA CYS A 259 -0.46 2.83 -9.10
C CYS A 259 -1.46 1.79 -9.68
N PRO A 260 -1.70 0.67 -8.96
CA PRO A 260 -2.65 -0.36 -9.37
C PRO A 260 -4.08 0.18 -9.57
N GLY A 261 -4.75 -0.32 -10.62
CA GLY A 261 -6.12 0.08 -11.00
C GLY A 261 -6.20 1.28 -11.94
N VAL A 262 -5.10 2.02 -12.15
CA VAL A 262 -5.04 3.18 -13.06
C VAL A 262 -4.05 2.92 -14.20
N GLY A 263 -4.32 1.89 -15.00
CA GLY A 263 -3.45 1.44 -16.10
C GLY A 263 -3.39 2.37 -17.32
N ALA A 264 -2.38 2.21 -18.16
CA ALA A 264 -2.13 3.11 -19.30
C ALA A 264 -3.28 3.16 -20.34
N PRO A 265 -3.92 2.03 -20.73
CA PRO A 265 -5.11 2.04 -21.59
C PRO A 265 -6.30 2.80 -21.01
N LEU A 266 -6.48 2.82 -19.69
CA LEU A 266 -7.54 3.58 -19.03
C LEU A 266 -7.28 5.08 -19.16
N ILE A 267 -6.05 5.51 -18.84
CA ILE A 267 -5.61 6.91 -18.96
C ILE A 267 -5.71 7.36 -20.42
N ALA A 268 -5.25 6.55 -21.38
CA ALA A 268 -5.39 6.81 -22.81
C ALA A 268 -6.85 6.99 -23.23
N SER A 269 -7.74 6.08 -22.81
CA SER A 269 -9.15 6.20 -23.13
C SER A 269 -9.81 7.40 -22.47
N GLN A 270 -9.35 7.83 -21.30
CA GLN A 270 -9.85 9.04 -20.65
C GLN A 270 -9.37 10.30 -21.36
N LEU A 271 -8.08 10.44 -21.69
CA LEU A 271 -7.55 11.56 -22.50
C LEU A 271 -8.24 11.66 -23.87
N SER A 272 -8.54 10.52 -24.49
CA SER A 272 -9.35 10.47 -25.71
C SER A 272 -10.82 10.87 -25.45
N ALA A 273 -11.36 10.54 -24.29
CA ALA A 273 -12.74 10.86 -23.93
C ALA A 273 -12.95 12.33 -23.54
N GLU A 274 -11.97 12.95 -22.88
CA GLU A 274 -11.97 14.34 -22.45
C GLU A 274 -11.98 15.30 -23.65
N ASN A 275 -10.93 15.28 -24.47
CA ASN A 275 -10.84 16.17 -25.62
C ASN A 275 -10.24 15.55 -26.89
N GLY A 276 -9.77 14.30 -26.86
CA GLY A 276 -9.14 13.65 -28.02
C GLY A 276 -7.65 13.99 -28.17
N PHE A 277 -6.88 13.89 -27.07
CA PHE A 277 -5.42 14.14 -27.02
C PHE A 277 -4.98 15.54 -27.51
N ARG A 278 -5.81 16.58 -27.32
CA ARG A 278 -5.45 17.96 -27.66
C ARG A 278 -4.79 18.66 -26.47
N TYR A 279 -3.61 19.22 -26.73
CA TYR A 279 -2.72 19.87 -25.76
C TYR A 279 -2.27 21.25 -26.24
N GLY A 280 -1.59 22.00 -25.37
CA GLY A 280 -1.13 23.37 -25.69
C GLY A 280 -2.29 24.26 -26.18
N PRO A 281 -2.03 25.16 -27.16
CA PRO A 281 -3.07 26.01 -27.76
C PRO A 281 -4.18 25.27 -28.52
N SER A 282 -4.07 23.95 -28.73
CA SER A 282 -5.12 23.14 -29.36
C SER A 282 -6.15 22.58 -28.37
N ALA A 283 -5.81 22.55 -27.08
CA ALA A 283 -6.71 22.08 -26.03
C ALA A 283 -7.92 23.04 -25.90
N PRO A 284 -9.17 22.56 -26.06
CA PRO A 284 -10.33 23.38 -25.76
C PRO A 284 -10.41 23.65 -24.26
N VAL A 285 -10.73 24.88 -23.89
CA VAL A 285 -11.25 25.18 -22.55
C VAL A 285 -12.73 24.77 -22.52
N SER A 286 -13.15 23.99 -21.54
CA SER A 286 -14.56 23.60 -21.41
C SER A 286 -15.46 24.79 -21.08
N SER A 287 -16.78 24.64 -21.25
CA SER A 287 -17.77 25.61 -20.75
C SER A 287 -17.77 25.80 -19.22
N THR A 288 -17.13 24.88 -18.48
CA THR A 288 -16.91 24.97 -17.03
C THR A 288 -15.51 25.49 -16.65
N GLY A 289 -14.64 25.78 -17.63
CA GLY A 289 -13.28 26.29 -17.39
C GLY A 289 -12.21 25.22 -17.19
N ALA A 290 -12.46 23.97 -17.58
CA ALA A 290 -11.49 22.89 -17.55
C ALA A 290 -10.40 23.07 -18.62
N LEU A 291 -9.15 22.69 -18.29
CA LEU A 291 -7.95 23.01 -19.09
C LEU A 291 -7.19 21.76 -19.54
N GLY A 292 -6.51 21.85 -20.70
CA GLY A 292 -5.55 20.85 -21.14
C GLY A 292 -6.11 19.52 -21.64
N PRO A 293 -5.23 18.53 -21.94
CA PRO A 293 -5.63 17.23 -22.46
C PRO A 293 -6.41 16.37 -21.46
N ALA A 294 -6.13 16.54 -20.16
CA ALA A 294 -6.83 15.85 -19.07
C ALA A 294 -8.07 16.63 -18.53
N GLN A 295 -8.42 17.77 -19.13
CA GLN A 295 -9.53 18.66 -18.73
C GLN A 295 -9.58 18.90 -17.21
N PHE A 296 -8.47 19.39 -16.66
CA PHE A 296 -8.40 19.73 -15.24
C PHE A 296 -9.18 21.00 -14.92
N MET A 297 -10.10 20.90 -13.97
CA MET A 297 -10.72 22.08 -13.33
C MET A 297 -9.64 22.84 -12.51
N PRO A 298 -9.64 24.20 -12.50
CA PRO A 298 -8.55 24.97 -11.87
C PRO A 298 -8.30 24.67 -10.38
N GLY A 299 -9.35 24.38 -9.60
CA GLY A 299 -9.20 23.99 -8.18
C GLY A 299 -8.53 22.62 -8.00
N THR A 300 -8.83 21.67 -8.90
CA THR A 300 -8.15 20.37 -8.94
C THR A 300 -6.70 20.53 -9.39
N TRP A 301 -6.44 21.38 -10.38
CA TRP A 301 -5.07 21.71 -10.81
C TRP A 301 -4.24 22.31 -9.68
N ALA A 302 -4.80 23.23 -8.90
CA ALA A 302 -4.11 23.81 -7.74
C ALA A 302 -3.74 22.80 -6.62
N THR A 303 -4.25 21.56 -6.69
CA THR A 303 -3.95 20.49 -5.74
C THR A 303 -3.05 19.40 -6.35
N TRP A 304 -3.28 19.04 -7.62
CA TRP A 304 -2.63 17.88 -8.28
C TRP A 304 -1.65 18.26 -9.39
N GLY A 305 -1.73 19.48 -9.92
CA GLY A 305 -0.84 20.03 -10.94
C GLY A 305 0.57 20.23 -10.39
N LYS A 306 1.56 19.63 -11.05
CA LYS A 306 2.99 19.83 -10.77
C LYS A 306 3.76 19.73 -12.08
N ASP A 307 4.96 20.31 -12.05
CA ASP A 307 6.01 20.09 -13.04
C ASP A 307 6.45 18.61 -12.95
N TYR A 308 6.13 17.84 -13.99
CA TYR A 308 6.40 16.40 -14.11
C TYR A 308 7.20 16.05 -15.39
N ASP A 309 7.35 17.01 -16.31
CA ASP A 309 8.27 16.91 -17.46
C ASP A 309 9.63 17.59 -17.25
N GLY A 310 9.74 18.53 -16.30
CA GLY A 310 10.97 19.18 -15.89
C GLY A 310 11.26 20.52 -16.57
N ASP A 311 10.28 21.16 -17.24
CA ASP A 311 10.48 22.46 -17.91
C ASP A 311 10.60 23.65 -16.93
N GLY A 312 10.25 23.46 -15.65
CA GLY A 312 10.24 24.47 -14.60
C GLY A 312 8.88 25.09 -14.31
N ARG A 313 7.80 24.69 -14.98
CA ARG A 313 6.47 25.31 -14.89
C ARG A 313 5.32 24.31 -15.07
N ALA A 314 4.65 24.00 -13.95
CA ALA A 314 3.38 23.27 -13.92
C ALA A 314 2.28 23.90 -14.81
N ASP A 315 2.10 23.42 -16.05
CA ASP A 315 1.10 23.89 -17.02
C ASP A 315 0.05 22.80 -17.30
N PRO A 316 -1.25 23.05 -17.04
CA PRO A 316 -2.29 22.07 -17.37
C PRO A 316 -2.36 21.75 -18.86
N ASN A 317 -1.76 22.57 -19.73
CA ASN A 317 -1.72 22.36 -21.18
C ASN A 317 -0.45 21.62 -21.67
N SER A 318 0.54 21.37 -20.80
CA SER A 318 1.61 20.42 -21.14
C SER A 318 1.05 18.99 -21.18
N ILE A 319 1.69 18.12 -21.96
CA ILE A 319 1.36 16.69 -21.98
C ILE A 319 1.88 16.03 -20.70
N GLY A 320 3.13 16.29 -20.31
CA GLY A 320 3.77 15.58 -19.20
C GLY A 320 3.08 15.87 -17.87
N ASP A 321 2.95 17.15 -17.54
CA ASP A 321 2.25 17.60 -16.32
C ASP A 321 0.82 17.08 -16.27
N ALA A 322 0.01 17.32 -17.30
CA ALA A 322 -1.41 16.96 -17.28
C ALA A 322 -1.63 15.44 -17.17
N VAL A 323 -0.87 14.63 -17.91
CA VAL A 323 -1.04 13.17 -17.94
C VAL A 323 -0.55 12.51 -16.65
N ILE A 324 0.52 13.04 -16.04
CA ILE A 324 1.03 12.51 -14.75
C ILE A 324 0.20 13.02 -13.56
N SER A 325 -0.22 14.29 -13.55
CA SER A 325 -1.19 14.80 -12.57
C SER A 325 -2.52 14.04 -12.63
N GLN A 326 -2.99 13.68 -13.82
CA GLN A 326 -4.20 12.85 -13.99
C GLN A 326 -4.05 11.51 -13.28
N ALA A 327 -2.94 10.80 -13.50
CA ALA A 327 -2.69 9.52 -12.85
C ALA A 327 -2.62 9.62 -11.32
N HIS A 328 -1.94 10.63 -10.78
CA HIS A 328 -1.90 10.83 -9.33
C HIS A 328 -3.27 11.18 -8.73
N PHE A 329 -4.07 12.02 -9.39
CA PHE A 329 -5.42 12.34 -8.94
C PHE A 329 -6.32 11.10 -9.00
N MET A 330 -6.37 10.39 -10.14
CA MET A 330 -7.11 9.13 -10.29
C MET A 330 -6.68 8.07 -9.27
N CYS A 331 -5.38 7.98 -8.96
CA CYS A 331 -4.87 7.04 -7.97
C CYS A 331 -5.42 7.32 -6.56
N ALA A 332 -5.43 8.59 -6.13
CA ALA A 332 -5.98 8.98 -4.84
C ALA A 332 -7.48 8.70 -4.76
N ILE A 333 -8.23 9.02 -5.83
CA ILE A 333 -9.65 8.68 -5.96
C ILE A 333 -9.86 7.16 -5.84
N ASN A 334 -9.06 6.35 -6.54
CA ASN A 334 -9.17 4.88 -6.49
C ASN A 334 -8.90 4.34 -5.08
N GLY A 335 -7.96 4.94 -4.33
CA GLY A 335 -7.74 4.66 -2.91
C GLY A 335 -8.97 4.94 -2.05
N ASP A 336 -9.57 6.14 -2.17
CA ASP A 336 -10.78 6.50 -1.42
C ASP A 336 -11.98 5.61 -1.77
N ILE A 337 -12.16 5.32 -3.06
CA ILE A 337 -13.26 4.48 -3.58
C ILE A 337 -13.10 3.02 -3.12
N THR A 338 -11.92 2.42 -3.26
CA THR A 338 -11.68 1.04 -2.81
C THR A 338 -11.79 0.91 -1.29
N ALA A 339 -11.31 1.89 -0.51
CA ALA A 339 -11.53 1.95 0.93
C ALA A 339 -13.02 2.09 1.30
N ALA A 340 -13.79 2.89 0.56
CA ALA A 340 -15.24 3.04 0.78
C ALA A 340 -16.04 1.77 0.41
N ILE A 341 -15.60 1.03 -0.61
CA ILE A 341 -16.17 -0.28 -0.99
C ILE A 341 -15.84 -1.33 0.09
N ALA A 342 -14.58 -1.41 0.55
CA ALA A 342 -14.17 -2.31 1.63
C ALA A 342 -14.95 -2.03 2.94
N ALA A 343 -15.17 -0.74 3.25
CA ALA A 343 -16.02 -0.29 4.36
C ALA A 343 -17.53 -0.46 4.11
N ARG A 344 -17.95 -1.02 2.96
CA ARG A 344 -19.34 -1.22 2.51
C ARG A 344 -20.19 0.06 2.46
N LYS A 345 -19.55 1.24 2.42
CA LYS A 345 -20.18 2.55 2.27
C LYS A 345 -20.56 2.83 0.82
N VAL A 346 -19.77 2.31 -0.12
CA VAL A 346 -19.94 2.45 -1.57
C VAL A 346 -20.14 1.07 -2.20
N LYS A 347 -20.93 0.99 -3.29
CA LYS A 347 -21.14 -0.22 -4.09
C LYS A 347 -20.98 0.08 -5.58
N GLY A 348 -20.23 -0.79 -6.26
CA GLY A 348 -20.00 -0.74 -7.71
C GLY A 348 -18.59 -1.25 -8.03
N ASP A 349 -18.22 -1.16 -9.30
CA ASP A 349 -16.86 -1.44 -9.76
C ASP A 349 -15.92 -0.27 -9.41
N PRO A 350 -14.73 -0.50 -8.81
CA PRO A 350 -13.85 0.57 -8.35
C PRO A 350 -13.30 1.44 -9.50
N THR A 351 -13.05 0.86 -10.68
CA THR A 351 -12.57 1.60 -11.85
C THR A 351 -13.68 2.51 -12.39
N ALA A 352 -14.88 1.98 -12.59
CA ALA A 352 -16.06 2.75 -13.01
C ALA A 352 -16.37 3.90 -12.05
N LEU A 353 -16.27 3.66 -10.74
CA LEU A 353 -16.50 4.65 -9.70
C LEU A 353 -15.36 5.68 -9.59
N THR A 354 -14.12 5.30 -9.90
CA THR A 354 -12.98 6.23 -10.01
C THR A 354 -13.15 7.19 -11.19
N ILE A 355 -13.55 6.68 -12.35
CA ILE A 355 -13.88 7.49 -13.53
C ILE A 355 -15.06 8.43 -13.20
N ALA A 356 -16.10 7.93 -12.53
CA ALA A 356 -17.24 8.75 -12.10
C ALA A 356 -16.81 9.88 -11.15
N ALA A 357 -15.94 9.59 -10.18
CA ALA A 357 -15.43 10.54 -9.22
C ALA A 357 -14.46 11.58 -9.82
N TYR A 358 -13.77 11.27 -10.92
CA TYR A 358 -13.00 12.25 -11.68
C TYR A 358 -13.92 13.32 -12.30
N ASN A 359 -15.03 12.90 -12.91
CA ASN A 359 -15.97 13.78 -13.61
C ASN A 359 -16.97 14.50 -12.68
N ALA A 360 -17.57 13.79 -11.72
CA ALA A 360 -18.59 14.30 -10.80
C ALA A 360 -18.02 14.80 -9.45
N GLY A 361 -16.73 14.59 -9.19
CA GLY A 361 -16.09 14.80 -7.90
C GLY A 361 -16.27 13.60 -6.95
N PRO A 362 -15.25 13.22 -6.15
CA PRO A 362 -15.34 12.06 -5.25
C PRO A 362 -16.48 12.14 -4.24
N ALA A 363 -16.79 13.35 -3.77
CA ALA A 363 -17.89 13.60 -2.84
C ALA A 363 -19.27 13.17 -3.39
N ALA A 364 -19.50 13.28 -4.70
CA ALA A 364 -20.77 12.85 -5.32
C ALA A 364 -20.93 11.32 -5.29
N VAL A 365 -19.86 10.58 -5.59
CA VAL A 365 -19.83 9.11 -5.56
C VAL A 365 -19.95 8.57 -4.13
N LEU A 366 -19.27 9.21 -3.18
CA LEU A 366 -19.35 8.88 -1.75
C LEU A 366 -20.76 9.17 -1.19
N ALA A 367 -21.38 10.30 -1.56
CA ALA A 367 -22.73 10.66 -1.12
C ALA A 367 -23.83 9.79 -1.75
N ALA A 368 -23.64 9.33 -2.98
CA ALA A 368 -24.53 8.39 -3.65
C ALA A 368 -24.37 6.94 -3.14
N GLY A 369 -23.28 6.62 -2.43
CA GLY A 369 -22.96 5.25 -2.01
C GLY A 369 -22.66 4.31 -3.18
N GLY A 370 -22.23 4.85 -4.32
CA GLY A 370 -22.14 4.15 -5.59
C GLY A 370 -22.17 5.12 -6.77
N MET A 371 -22.54 4.62 -7.95
CA MET A 371 -22.62 5.43 -9.17
C MET A 371 -23.68 6.54 -8.99
N PRO A 372 -23.32 7.83 -9.04
CA PRO A 372 -24.28 8.93 -8.86
C PRO A 372 -25.30 8.94 -9.99
N SER A 373 -26.51 9.42 -9.72
CA SER A 373 -27.64 9.39 -10.65
C SER A 373 -28.60 10.55 -10.44
N GLY A 374 -29.40 10.84 -11.47
CA GLY A 374 -30.26 12.02 -11.54
C GLY A 374 -29.51 13.25 -12.07
N GLY A 375 -30.22 14.13 -12.78
CA GLY A 375 -29.64 15.32 -13.40
C GLY A 375 -28.42 15.00 -14.28
N ASP A 376 -27.39 15.83 -14.15
CA ASP A 376 -26.14 15.72 -14.90
C ASP A 376 -25.37 14.41 -14.66
N TYR A 377 -25.57 13.74 -13.52
CA TYR A 377 -24.92 12.44 -13.28
C TYR A 377 -25.42 11.36 -14.25
N THR A 378 -26.70 11.40 -14.63
CA THR A 378 -27.28 10.44 -15.58
C THR A 378 -27.13 10.88 -17.03
N THR A 379 -27.08 12.19 -17.32
CA THR A 379 -26.93 12.70 -18.70
C THR A 379 -25.48 12.95 -19.12
N GLN A 380 -24.54 13.09 -18.18
CA GLN A 380 -23.12 13.38 -18.45
C GLN A 380 -22.19 12.31 -17.83
N THR A 381 -22.22 12.11 -16.50
CA THR A 381 -21.24 11.24 -15.81
C THR A 381 -21.38 9.76 -16.19
N GLN A 382 -22.58 9.20 -16.18
CA GLN A 382 -22.81 7.80 -16.55
C GLN A 382 -22.40 7.50 -18.02
N PRO A 383 -22.78 8.32 -19.02
CA PRO A 383 -22.25 8.20 -20.38
C PRO A 383 -20.72 8.35 -20.48
N TYR A 384 -20.11 9.26 -19.72
CA TYR A 384 -18.66 9.46 -19.67
C TYR A 384 -17.93 8.21 -19.16
N VAL A 385 -18.40 7.60 -18.07
CA VAL A 385 -17.87 6.33 -17.54
C VAL A 385 -17.98 5.21 -18.57
N ALA A 386 -19.16 5.05 -19.19
CA ALA A 386 -19.39 4.02 -20.20
C ALA A 386 -18.50 4.20 -21.45
N LYS A 387 -18.31 5.45 -21.90
CA LYS A 387 -17.41 5.81 -23.01
C LYS A 387 -15.96 5.38 -22.74
N ILE A 388 -15.47 5.61 -21.52
CA ILE A 388 -14.08 5.31 -21.14
C ILE A 388 -13.85 3.81 -20.97
N LEU A 389 -14.75 3.10 -20.28
CA LEU A 389 -14.64 1.64 -20.11
C LEU A 389 -14.74 0.89 -21.46
N ALA A 390 -15.58 1.36 -22.38
CA ALA A 390 -15.67 0.80 -23.73
C ALA A 390 -14.45 1.19 -24.60
N GLY A 391 -13.94 2.41 -24.46
CA GLY A 391 -12.78 2.91 -25.20
C GLY A 391 -11.46 2.26 -24.78
N GLN A 392 -11.31 1.84 -23.52
CA GLN A 392 -10.09 1.23 -22.98
C GLN A 392 -9.57 0.07 -23.84
N ALA A 393 -10.45 -0.78 -24.38
CA ALA A 393 -10.10 -1.89 -25.25
C ALA A 393 -9.43 -1.47 -26.58
N GLN A 394 -9.58 -0.21 -27.01
CA GLN A 394 -8.87 0.33 -28.17
C GLN A 394 -7.40 0.65 -27.87
N TYR A 395 -7.04 0.79 -26.59
CA TYR A 395 -5.71 1.16 -26.12
C TYR A 395 -4.97 0.00 -25.45
N THR A 396 -5.66 -1.09 -25.07
CA THR A 396 -5.01 -2.31 -24.58
C THR A 396 -4.36 -3.10 -25.72
N SER A 397 -3.15 -3.63 -25.51
CA SER A 397 -2.46 -4.47 -26.49
C SER A 397 -3.16 -5.82 -26.70
N GLU A 398 -3.09 -6.39 -27.90
CA GLU A 398 -3.71 -7.69 -28.18
C GLU A 398 -3.08 -8.80 -27.30
N GLY A 399 -3.93 -9.65 -26.73
CA GLY A 399 -3.51 -10.67 -25.75
C GLY A 399 -3.19 -10.13 -24.35
N SER A 400 -2.99 -8.82 -24.16
CA SER A 400 -2.79 -8.24 -22.83
C SER A 400 -4.10 -8.16 -22.07
N THR A 401 -4.14 -8.76 -20.88
CA THR A 401 -5.21 -8.58 -19.89
C THR A 401 -4.87 -7.47 -18.87
N GLY A 402 -3.97 -6.55 -19.24
CA GLY A 402 -3.26 -5.67 -18.30
C GLY A 402 -1.98 -6.30 -17.73
N ARG A 403 -1.73 -7.58 -18.01
CA ARG A 403 -0.81 -8.46 -17.29
C ARG A 403 0.42 -8.82 -18.13
N PHE A 404 1.61 -8.60 -17.57
CA PHE A 404 2.82 -9.25 -18.07
C PHE A 404 2.70 -10.76 -17.84
N VAL A 405 2.69 -11.50 -18.95
CA VAL A 405 2.84 -12.96 -18.97
C VAL A 405 4.16 -13.24 -19.67
N PRO A 406 5.15 -13.90 -19.03
CA PRO A 406 6.41 -14.23 -19.68
C PRO A 406 6.17 -15.15 -20.89
N THR A 407 6.62 -14.73 -22.08
CA THR A 407 6.45 -15.50 -23.33
C THR A 407 7.73 -15.47 -24.16
N GLY A 408 8.64 -16.39 -23.89
CA GLY A 408 9.97 -16.43 -24.48
C GLY A 408 10.94 -17.13 -23.55
N ALA A 409 12.25 -16.98 -23.77
CA ALA A 409 13.24 -17.39 -22.78
C ALA A 409 13.35 -16.34 -21.67
N ASP A 410 13.77 -16.76 -20.48
CA ASP A 410 13.95 -15.90 -19.29
C ASP A 410 14.82 -14.65 -19.56
N GLY A 411 15.73 -14.72 -20.52
CA GLY A 411 16.55 -13.58 -20.96
C GLY A 411 15.75 -12.51 -21.71
N ASP A 412 14.88 -12.94 -22.65
CA ASP A 412 14.02 -12.05 -23.44
C ASP A 412 13.04 -11.30 -22.52
N ASN A 413 12.48 -12.01 -21.53
CA ASN A 413 11.56 -11.46 -20.54
C ASN A 413 12.18 -10.31 -19.72
N VAL A 414 13.48 -10.36 -19.40
CA VAL A 414 14.22 -9.27 -18.73
C VAL A 414 14.42 -8.08 -19.68
N VAL A 415 14.76 -8.34 -20.95
CA VAL A 415 14.94 -7.28 -21.95
C VAL A 415 13.64 -6.52 -22.18
N GLU A 416 12.53 -7.21 -22.37
CA GLU A 416 11.23 -6.58 -22.62
C GLU A 416 10.66 -5.87 -21.38
N ALA A 417 10.93 -6.36 -20.16
CA ALA A 417 10.65 -5.62 -18.93
C ALA A 417 11.42 -4.29 -18.87
N ALA A 418 12.68 -4.26 -19.30
CA ALA A 418 13.46 -3.03 -19.36
C ALA A 418 13.02 -2.09 -20.49
N ARG A 419 12.57 -2.62 -21.64
CA ARG A 419 12.06 -1.81 -22.77
C ARG A 419 10.84 -0.97 -22.41
N GLN A 420 9.97 -1.47 -21.52
CA GLN A 420 8.77 -0.74 -21.07
C GLN A 420 9.08 0.64 -20.47
N TYR A 421 10.31 0.87 -20.01
CA TYR A 421 10.73 2.10 -19.34
C TYR A 421 11.67 2.98 -20.17
N LEU A 422 11.89 2.70 -21.45
CA LEU A 422 12.64 3.60 -22.35
C LEU A 422 12.03 5.02 -22.34
N GLY A 423 12.88 6.03 -22.17
CA GLY A 423 12.47 7.44 -21.98
C GLY A 423 12.20 7.85 -20.52
N THR A 424 12.20 6.91 -19.58
CA THR A 424 12.08 7.22 -18.14
C THR A 424 13.30 8.02 -17.65
N PRO A 425 13.15 9.13 -16.93
CA PRO A 425 14.29 9.91 -16.42
C PRO A 425 15.26 9.10 -15.55
N TYR A 426 16.55 9.46 -15.61
CA TYR A 426 17.50 9.01 -14.60
C TYR A 426 17.26 9.73 -13.27
N VAL A 427 17.20 8.98 -12.17
CA VAL A 427 17.15 9.51 -10.80
C VAL A 427 18.12 8.72 -9.94
N TRP A 428 19.08 9.40 -9.30
CA TRP A 428 20.05 8.77 -8.39
C TRP A 428 19.36 8.11 -7.19
N GLY A 429 19.55 6.79 -6.99
CA GLY A 429 18.80 5.97 -6.04
C GLY A 429 17.38 5.61 -6.52
N GLY A 430 17.08 5.79 -7.80
CA GLY A 430 15.74 5.67 -8.39
C GLY A 430 15.38 4.23 -8.75
N GLY A 431 14.19 3.82 -8.35
CA GLY A 431 13.59 2.52 -8.64
C GLY A 431 14.19 1.31 -7.92
N ASP A 432 13.45 0.21 -7.98
CA ASP A 432 13.72 -1.09 -7.38
C ASP A 432 12.84 -2.16 -8.05
N ILE A 433 12.67 -3.35 -7.44
CA ILE A 433 11.85 -4.45 -7.99
C ILE A 433 10.40 -4.07 -8.33
N ASN A 434 9.86 -3.00 -7.75
CA ASN A 434 8.48 -2.55 -7.97
C ASN A 434 8.32 -1.55 -9.15
N GLY A 435 9.42 -1.08 -9.74
CA GLY A 435 9.41 -0.09 -10.84
C GLY A 435 10.23 1.16 -10.54
N PRO A 436 10.04 2.26 -11.29
CA PRO A 436 10.75 3.52 -11.08
C PRO A 436 10.29 4.21 -9.78
N SER A 437 11.21 4.83 -9.05
CA SER A 437 10.91 5.58 -7.82
C SER A 437 11.40 7.02 -7.94
N ARG A 438 10.70 7.95 -7.28
CA ARG A 438 10.87 9.41 -7.48
C ARG A 438 10.77 9.85 -8.96
N GLY A 439 9.98 9.11 -9.75
CA GLY A 439 9.72 9.40 -11.16
C GLY A 439 10.78 8.89 -12.15
N GLY A 440 11.77 8.09 -11.70
CA GLY A 440 12.85 7.60 -12.55
C GLY A 440 13.59 6.37 -12.03
N PHE A 441 14.70 6.04 -12.69
CA PHE A 441 15.58 4.91 -12.37
C PHE A 441 17.04 5.36 -12.25
N ASP A 442 17.85 4.70 -11.42
CA ASP A 442 19.29 4.58 -11.68
C ASP A 442 19.64 3.24 -12.34
N CYS A 443 20.91 3.08 -12.68
CA CYS A 443 21.44 1.91 -13.38
C CYS A 443 21.04 0.59 -12.72
N SER A 444 21.10 0.52 -11.39
CA SER A 444 20.89 -0.71 -10.61
C SER A 444 19.45 -0.90 -10.16
N GLY A 445 18.67 0.19 -10.01
CA GLY A 445 17.23 0.11 -9.84
C GLY A 445 16.53 -0.47 -11.08
N LEU A 446 16.95 -0.06 -12.28
CA LEU A 446 16.39 -0.57 -13.55
C LEU A 446 16.65 -2.08 -13.73
N THR A 447 17.85 -2.55 -13.39
CA THR A 447 18.19 -3.97 -13.49
C THR A 447 17.47 -4.80 -12.43
N SER A 448 17.38 -4.31 -11.18
CA SER A 448 16.57 -4.96 -10.13
C SER A 448 15.10 -5.08 -10.54
N PHE A 449 14.50 -4.05 -11.15
CA PHE A 449 13.16 -4.15 -11.73
C PHE A 449 13.09 -5.23 -12.80
N ALA A 450 13.92 -5.12 -13.84
CA ALA A 450 13.80 -5.96 -15.02
C ALA A 450 14.03 -7.46 -14.73
N TYR A 451 14.95 -7.79 -13.82
CA TYR A 451 15.17 -9.17 -13.39
C TYR A 451 14.06 -9.74 -12.49
N PHE A 452 13.43 -8.90 -11.66
CA PHE A 452 12.28 -9.34 -10.86
C PHE A 452 11.02 -9.51 -11.71
N ALA A 453 10.78 -8.60 -12.66
CA ALA A 453 9.69 -8.73 -13.63
C ALA A 453 9.90 -9.92 -14.58
N GLY A 454 11.11 -10.07 -15.15
CA GLY A 454 11.41 -11.06 -16.20
C GLY A 454 11.76 -12.47 -15.72
N LYS A 455 12.35 -12.62 -14.52
CA LYS A 455 12.75 -13.93 -13.94
C LYS A 455 12.27 -14.17 -12.49
N HIS A 456 11.63 -13.21 -11.85
CA HIS A 456 11.34 -13.22 -10.41
C HIS A 456 12.60 -13.33 -9.52
N ILE A 457 13.76 -12.88 -10.04
CA ILE A 457 15.02 -12.83 -9.29
C ILE A 457 15.21 -11.42 -8.73
N THR A 458 15.15 -11.30 -7.40
CA THR A 458 15.48 -10.05 -6.69
C THR A 458 16.98 -9.80 -6.70
N LEU A 459 17.43 -8.83 -7.50
CA LEU A 459 18.83 -8.39 -7.49
C LEU A 459 19.12 -7.40 -6.35
N PRO A 460 20.33 -7.42 -5.76
CA PRO A 460 20.80 -6.40 -4.80
C PRO A 460 20.71 -4.98 -5.35
N ARG A 461 20.63 -3.98 -4.46
CA ARG A 461 20.28 -2.61 -4.89
C ARG A 461 21.39 -1.81 -5.56
N THR A 462 22.67 -2.18 -5.47
CA THR A 462 23.77 -1.40 -6.07
C THR A 462 24.53 -2.22 -7.12
N SER A 463 25.18 -1.56 -8.09
CA SER A 463 25.90 -2.25 -9.17
C SER A 463 27.08 -3.08 -8.67
N GLU A 464 27.74 -2.68 -7.58
CA GLU A 464 28.79 -3.45 -6.92
C GLU A 464 28.25 -4.73 -6.26
N ALA A 465 27.07 -4.64 -5.65
CA ALA A 465 26.41 -5.81 -5.06
C ALA A 465 25.81 -6.74 -6.13
N GLN A 466 25.27 -6.20 -7.23
CA GLN A 466 24.81 -6.97 -8.39
C GLN A 466 25.95 -7.69 -9.11
N TRP A 467 27.16 -7.11 -9.14
CA TRP A 467 28.35 -7.77 -9.65
C TRP A 467 28.70 -9.05 -8.87
N GLY A 468 28.31 -9.13 -7.60
CA GLY A 468 28.41 -10.34 -6.78
C GLY A 468 27.46 -11.48 -7.17
N VAL A 469 26.49 -11.25 -8.06
CA VAL A 469 25.46 -12.23 -8.45
C VAL A 469 25.83 -12.91 -9.78
N GLY A 470 25.52 -14.21 -9.86
CA GLY A 470 25.75 -15.00 -11.07
C GLY A 470 27.22 -15.30 -11.36
N SER A 471 27.50 -15.66 -12.61
CA SER A 471 28.84 -16.02 -13.10
C SER A 471 29.33 -15.01 -14.15
N GLU A 472 30.61 -14.63 -14.05
CA GLU A 472 31.28 -13.82 -15.08
C GLU A 472 31.43 -14.60 -16.37
N ILE A 473 31.08 -13.98 -17.50
CA ILE A 473 31.17 -14.57 -18.83
C ILE A 473 31.98 -13.65 -19.77
N PRO A 474 32.63 -14.22 -20.81
CA PRO A 474 33.19 -13.44 -21.91
C PRO A 474 32.12 -12.55 -22.56
N ILE A 475 32.45 -11.29 -22.84
CA ILE A 475 31.49 -10.28 -23.34
C ILE A 475 30.95 -10.59 -24.74
N ASP A 476 31.69 -11.38 -25.52
CA ASP A 476 31.31 -11.95 -26.82
C ASP A 476 30.37 -13.17 -26.71
N GLN A 477 30.21 -13.74 -25.51
CA GLN A 477 29.28 -14.83 -25.19
C GLN A 477 28.01 -14.34 -24.47
N ALA A 478 27.87 -13.03 -24.29
CA ALA A 478 26.67 -12.41 -23.71
C ALA A 478 25.43 -12.67 -24.58
N MET A 479 24.30 -12.90 -23.92
CA MET A 479 22.99 -13.20 -24.49
C MET A 479 21.95 -12.20 -23.96
N PRO A 480 20.84 -11.95 -24.69
CA PRO A 480 19.78 -11.07 -24.22
C PRO A 480 19.36 -11.39 -22.77
N GLY A 481 19.34 -10.35 -21.94
CA GLY A 481 19.01 -10.45 -20.52
C GLY A 481 20.21 -10.56 -19.57
N ASP A 482 21.42 -10.92 -20.03
CA ASP A 482 22.62 -10.88 -19.18
C ASP A 482 22.94 -9.45 -18.72
N LEU A 483 23.53 -9.29 -17.53
CA LEU A 483 23.96 -7.99 -17.04
C LEU A 483 25.35 -7.61 -17.57
N VAL A 484 25.51 -6.33 -17.92
CA VAL A 484 26.79 -5.74 -18.35
C VAL A 484 27.21 -4.62 -17.43
N PHE A 485 28.44 -4.69 -16.94
CA PHE A 485 28.99 -3.82 -15.91
C PHE A 485 30.18 -3.03 -16.43
N GLY A 486 30.27 -1.76 -16.04
CA GLY A 486 31.33 -0.83 -16.44
C GLY A 486 31.72 0.13 -15.33
N SER A 487 32.61 1.07 -15.63
CA SER A 487 33.12 2.06 -14.66
C SER A 487 33.67 1.40 -13.39
N PHE A 488 34.57 0.43 -13.55
CA PHE A 488 35.18 -0.31 -12.44
C PHE A 488 36.15 0.58 -11.65
N GLU A 489 35.84 0.75 -10.36
CA GLU A 489 36.73 1.34 -9.35
C GLU A 489 37.16 0.27 -8.32
N ALA A 490 37.92 0.67 -7.30
CA ALA A 490 38.46 -0.24 -6.28
C ALA A 490 37.38 -1.05 -5.51
N ASN A 491 36.14 -0.55 -5.46
CA ASN A 491 35.04 -1.18 -4.73
C ASN A 491 34.11 -2.01 -5.63
N GLY A 492 34.27 -1.97 -6.96
CA GLY A 492 33.38 -2.61 -7.93
C GLY A 492 32.99 -1.71 -9.12
N PRO A 493 32.05 -2.15 -9.97
CA PRO A 493 31.54 -1.36 -11.08
C PRO A 493 30.54 -0.29 -10.62
N GLY A 494 30.81 0.98 -10.94
CA GLY A 494 29.90 2.11 -10.72
C GLY A 494 28.78 2.23 -11.77
N HIS A 495 28.70 1.31 -12.74
CA HIS A 495 27.59 1.29 -13.71
C HIS A 495 27.20 -0.14 -14.12
N VAL A 496 25.90 -0.35 -14.37
CA VAL A 496 25.31 -1.60 -14.85
C VAL A 496 24.19 -1.33 -15.87
N GLY A 497 24.04 -2.22 -16.84
CA GLY A 497 22.94 -2.27 -17.79
C GLY A 497 22.58 -3.71 -18.18
N ILE A 498 21.59 -3.89 -19.04
CA ILE A 498 21.08 -5.18 -19.50
C ILE A 498 21.47 -5.36 -20.96
N TYR A 499 22.19 -6.44 -21.30
CA TYR A 499 22.55 -6.74 -22.66
C TYR A 499 21.33 -7.19 -23.48
N ILE A 500 21.25 -6.74 -24.74
CA ILE A 500 20.10 -7.02 -25.62
C ILE A 500 20.51 -7.65 -26.96
N GLY A 501 21.75 -8.15 -27.06
CA GLY A 501 22.34 -8.60 -28.32
C GLY A 501 23.02 -7.48 -29.11
N GLY A 502 23.72 -7.85 -30.18
CA GLY A 502 24.27 -6.91 -31.17
C GLY A 502 25.27 -5.87 -30.64
N GLY A 503 25.94 -6.12 -29.50
CA GLY A 503 26.80 -5.11 -28.87
C GLY A 503 26.03 -3.92 -28.26
N GLN A 504 24.75 -4.09 -27.96
CA GLN A 504 23.87 -3.07 -27.37
C GLN A 504 23.41 -3.47 -25.96
N MET A 505 23.03 -2.48 -25.16
CA MET A 505 22.39 -2.65 -23.85
C MET A 505 21.22 -1.68 -23.68
N ILE A 506 20.35 -1.94 -22.69
CA ILE A 506 19.44 -0.96 -22.11
C ILE A 506 19.99 -0.58 -20.72
N HIS A 507 20.06 0.72 -20.43
CA HIS A 507 20.57 1.23 -19.16
C HIS A 507 19.93 2.56 -18.75
N ALA A 508 20.00 2.89 -17.46
CA ALA A 508 19.80 4.24 -16.94
C ALA A 508 21.21 4.86 -16.71
N PRO A 509 21.68 5.77 -17.57
CA PRO A 509 23.09 6.19 -17.61
C PRO A 509 23.53 7.10 -16.45
N THR A 510 22.97 8.31 -16.35
CA THR A 510 23.41 9.37 -15.43
C THR A 510 22.36 10.48 -15.33
N THR A 511 22.48 11.36 -14.33
CA THR A 511 21.56 12.49 -14.09
C THR A 511 21.47 13.44 -15.29
N GLY A 512 20.25 13.84 -15.65
CA GLY A 512 19.98 14.70 -16.82
C GLY A 512 19.79 13.94 -18.14
N ASP A 513 19.72 12.61 -18.07
CA ASP A 513 19.56 11.69 -19.20
C ASP A 513 18.42 10.70 -18.87
N VAL A 514 18.10 9.77 -19.79
CA VAL A 514 16.97 8.84 -19.68
C VAL A 514 17.39 7.38 -19.82
N VAL A 515 16.57 6.47 -19.29
CA VAL A 515 16.61 5.04 -19.62
C VAL A 515 16.55 4.87 -21.14
N LYS A 516 17.59 4.28 -21.73
CA LYS A 516 17.73 4.19 -23.18
C LYS A 516 18.46 2.94 -23.63
N GLN A 517 18.31 2.62 -24.91
CA GLN A 517 19.16 1.68 -25.62
C GLN A 517 20.44 2.39 -26.09
N ALA A 518 21.60 1.77 -25.87
CA ALA A 518 22.91 2.31 -26.23
C ALA A 518 23.92 1.20 -26.58
N PRO A 519 24.99 1.50 -27.33
CA PRO A 519 26.13 0.59 -27.48
C PRO A 519 26.80 0.27 -26.14
N LEU A 520 27.41 -0.92 -26.04
CA LEU A 520 28.28 -1.25 -24.91
C LEU A 520 29.47 -0.28 -24.79
N MET A 521 29.80 0.10 -23.56
CA MET A 521 30.96 0.93 -23.27
C MET A 521 32.26 0.10 -23.27
N ALA A 522 33.37 0.74 -23.64
CA ALA A 522 34.66 0.06 -23.71
C ALA A 522 35.09 -0.47 -22.33
N GLY A 523 35.58 -1.71 -22.29
CA GLY A 523 36.00 -2.38 -21.06
C GLY A 523 34.86 -2.95 -20.19
N MET A 524 33.61 -2.95 -20.69
CA MET A 524 32.51 -3.62 -19.97
C MET A 524 32.71 -5.14 -19.86
N LYS A 525 32.20 -5.70 -18.76
CA LYS A 525 32.20 -7.14 -18.46
C LYS A 525 30.76 -7.64 -18.31
N ALA A 526 30.48 -8.88 -18.71
CA ALA A 526 29.16 -9.48 -18.58
C ALA A 526 29.07 -10.50 -17.43
N ARG A 527 27.90 -10.62 -16.81
CA ARG A 527 27.54 -11.72 -15.92
C ARG A 527 26.20 -12.35 -16.31
N ARG A 528 26.15 -13.67 -16.26
CA ARG A 528 24.93 -14.47 -16.43
C ARG A 528 24.36 -14.85 -15.07
N ILE A 529 23.06 -14.62 -14.92
CA ILE A 529 22.23 -14.89 -13.73
C ILE A 529 21.00 -15.65 -14.21
#